data_AF-A0A3L7S998-F1
#
_entry.id   AF-A0A3L7S998-F1
#
_cell.length_a   1.000
_cell.length_b   1.000
_cell.length_c   1.000
_cell.angle_alpha   90.00
_cell.angle_beta   90.00
_cell.angle_gamma   90.00
#
_symmetry.space_group_name_H-M   'P 1'
#
loop_
_entity.id
_entity.type
_entity.pdbx_description
1 polymer ?
#
loop_
_entity_poly.entity_id
_entity_poly.type
_entity_poly.pdbx_seq_one_letter_code
_entity_poly.pdbx_strand_id
1 'polypeptide(L)'
;MTDLEYEDQVDNFYAAFLAATKEIVSRLGDPVFSDGATATDFPDDQDAVWLSLWILPKCRLFLQQKHEDRELPFRLCLVVAP
;
A
#
# COMPACT_ATOMS: atom_id res chain seq x y z
N MET A 1 -8.87 13.66 19.37
CA MET A 1 -8.67 13.78 17.92
C MET A 1 -9.91 14.47 17.38
N THR A 2 -9.75 15.72 17.00
CA THR A 2 -10.72 16.50 16.23
C THR A 2 -10.75 15.98 14.79
N ASP A 3 -11.77 16.34 14.01
CA ASP A 3 -11.88 15.90 12.61
C ASP A 3 -10.70 16.39 11.76
N LEU A 4 -10.19 17.61 12.02
CA LEU A 4 -8.98 18.15 11.39
C LEU A 4 -7.72 17.32 11.70
N GLU A 5 -7.54 16.94 12.97
CA GLU A 5 -6.39 16.10 13.36
C GLU A 5 -6.44 14.71 12.72
N TYR A 6 -7.64 14.21 12.41
CA TYR A 6 -7.82 12.94 11.72
C TYR A 6 -7.49 13.05 10.22
N GLU A 7 -7.98 14.09 9.55
CA GLU A 7 -7.70 14.35 8.13
C GLU A 7 -6.19 14.53 7.90
N ASP A 8 -5.52 15.34 8.72
CA ASP A 8 -4.07 15.52 8.67
C ASP A 8 -3.33 14.18 8.82
N GLN A 9 -3.83 13.29 9.69
CA GLN A 9 -3.22 11.99 9.90
C GLN A 9 -3.40 11.07 8.68
N VAL A 10 -4.55 11.09 8.02
CA VAL A 10 -4.81 10.34 6.78
C VAL A 10 -3.88 10.79 5.66
N ASP A 11 -3.70 12.10 5.48
CA ASP A 11 -2.79 12.66 4.49
C ASP A 11 -1.33 12.28 4.76
N ASN A 12 -0.92 12.33 6.02
CA ASN A 12 0.42 11.89 6.43
C ASN A 12 0.67 10.40 6.11
N PHE A 13 -0.33 9.55 6.31
CA PHE A 13 -0.21 8.14 5.94
C PHE A 13 -0.16 7.93 4.43
N TYR A 14 -0.96 8.65 3.66
CA TYR A 14 -0.88 8.56 2.21
C TYR A 14 0.50 9.03 1.69
N ALA A 15 1.04 10.12 2.23
CA ALA A 15 2.38 10.58 1.90
C ALA A 15 3.46 9.53 2.23
N ALA A 16 3.35 8.87 3.39
CA ALA A 16 4.25 7.79 3.78
C ALA A 16 4.12 6.55 2.88
N PHE A 17 2.90 6.20 2.44
CA PHE A 17 2.67 5.15 1.45
C PHE A 17 3.37 5.45 0.12
N LEU A 18 3.23 6.68 -0.39
CA LEU A 18 3.89 7.11 -1.62
C LEU A 18 5.41 7.08 -1.49
N ALA A 19 5.94 7.53 -0.35
CA ALA A 19 7.38 7.51 -0.08
C ALA A 19 7.93 6.07 -0.04
N ALA A 20 7.24 5.16 0.67
CA ALA A 20 7.62 3.76 0.73
C ALA A 20 7.51 3.06 -0.63
N THR A 21 6.45 3.34 -1.40
CA THR A 21 6.30 2.86 -2.79
C THR A 21 7.49 3.31 -3.63
N LYS A 22 7.87 4.59 -3.58
CA LYS A 22 9.01 5.13 -4.33
C LYS A 22 10.33 4.45 -3.94
N GLU A 23 10.53 4.17 -2.66
CA GLU A 23 11.72 3.46 -2.18
C GLU A 23 11.80 2.04 -2.77
N ILE A 24 10.67 1.33 -2.87
CA ILE A 24 10.60 0.00 -3.48
C ILE A 24 10.81 0.10 -5.00
N VAL A 25 10.20 1.09 -5.67
CA VAL A 25 10.36 1.33 -7.11
C VAL A 25 11.83 1.50 -7.49
N SER A 26 12.61 2.20 -6.68
CA SER A 26 14.04 2.39 -6.93
C SER A 26 14.85 1.08 -6.99
N ARG A 27 14.31 -0.02 -6.45
CA ARG A 27 14.95 -1.35 -6.38
C ARG A 27 14.34 -2.38 -7.33
N LEU A 28 13.02 -2.35 -7.50
CA LEU A 28 12.27 -3.40 -8.20
C LEU A 28 11.63 -2.93 -9.52
N GLY A 29 11.69 -1.63 -9.82
CA GLY A 29 10.92 -1.02 -10.91
C GLY A 29 9.48 -0.72 -10.51
N ASP A 30 8.70 -0.24 -11.47
CA ASP A 30 7.32 0.18 -11.23
C ASP A 30 6.42 -1.01 -10.84
N PRO A 31 5.48 -0.81 -9.89
CA PRO A 31 4.48 -1.82 -9.58
C PRO A 31 3.54 -2.03 -10.78
N VAL A 32 2.97 -3.23 -10.89
CA VAL A 32 1.93 -3.52 -11.88
C VAL A 32 0.58 -2.86 -11.52
N PHE A 33 0.41 -2.46 -10.26
CA PHE A 33 -0.74 -1.75 -9.74
C PHE A 33 -0.32 -0.87 -8.55
N SER A 34 -0.79 0.38 -8.49
CA SER A 34 -0.55 1.30 -7.37
C SER A 34 -1.68 2.32 -7.26
N ASP A 35 -2.74 1.95 -6.54
CA ASP A 35 -3.92 2.82 -6.39
C ASP A 35 -4.76 2.43 -5.15
N GLY A 36 -5.84 3.16 -4.93
CA GLY A 36 -6.76 2.99 -3.83
C GLY A 36 -7.83 1.93 -4.08
N ALA A 37 -8.49 1.49 -3.00
CA ALA A 37 -9.53 0.45 -2.98
C ALA A 37 -10.72 0.65 -3.94
N THR A 38 -10.88 1.86 -4.48
CA THR A 38 -11.97 2.22 -5.41
C THR A 38 -11.58 2.09 -6.88
N ALA A 39 -10.31 1.79 -7.18
CA ALA A 39 -9.82 1.60 -8.54
C ALA A 39 -10.35 0.29 -9.16
N THR A 40 -10.58 0.30 -10.48
CA THR A 40 -11.20 -0.82 -11.21
C THR A 40 -10.42 -2.14 -11.13
N ASP A 41 -9.10 -2.08 -11.02
CA ASP A 41 -8.22 -3.26 -10.99
C ASP A 41 -7.67 -3.56 -9.59
N PHE A 42 -8.32 -3.05 -8.53
CA PHE A 42 -7.89 -3.34 -7.17
C PHE A 42 -8.03 -4.85 -6.87
N PRO A 43 -7.02 -5.53 -6.31
CA PRO A 43 -7.09 -6.97 -6.08
C PRO A 43 -8.20 -7.36 -5.09
N ASP A 44 -9.17 -8.18 -5.55
CA ASP A 44 -10.32 -8.64 -4.75
C ASP A 44 -9.94 -9.43 -3.49
N ASP A 45 -8.75 -10.03 -3.47
CA ASP A 45 -8.23 -10.83 -2.35
C ASP A 45 -7.53 -9.97 -1.28
N GLN A 46 -7.51 -8.64 -1.45
CA GLN A 46 -6.86 -7.72 -0.54
C GLN A 46 -7.86 -6.78 0.12
N ASP A 47 -7.72 -6.63 1.42
CA ASP A 47 -8.43 -5.62 2.20
C ASP A 47 -7.39 -4.53 2.51
N ALA A 48 -7.36 -3.42 1.77
CA ALA A 48 -6.47 -2.29 2.03
C ALA A 48 -7.07 -1.00 1.47
N VAL A 49 -6.65 0.15 1.99
CA VAL A 49 -7.05 1.48 1.52
C VAL A 49 -6.27 1.87 0.27
N TRP A 50 -4.95 1.68 0.33
CA TRP A 50 -4.00 1.87 -0.76
C TRP A 50 -3.13 0.65 -0.90
N LEU A 51 -2.78 0.31 -2.14
CA LEU A 51 -2.01 -0.89 -2.42
C LEU A 51 -1.08 -0.67 -3.60
N SER A 52 0.21 -1.01 -3.42
CA SER A 52 1.19 -1.16 -4.50
C SER A 52 1.57 -2.64 -4.63
N LEU A 53 1.52 -3.18 -5.84
CA LEU A 53 1.75 -4.59 -6.15
C LEU A 53 2.87 -4.78 -7.17
N TRP A 54 3.82 -5.64 -6.85
CA TRP A 54 4.85 -6.13 -7.77
C TRP A 54 4.70 -7.62 -8.01
N ILE A 55 4.71 -8.01 -9.28
CA ILE A 55 4.82 -9.43 -9.67
C ILE A 55 6.29 -9.74 -9.90
N LEU A 56 6.86 -10.58 -9.05
CA LEU A 56 8.24 -11.04 -9.13
C LEU A 56 8.26 -12.49 -9.65
N PRO A 57 9.40 -13.00 -10.15
CA PRO A 57 9.43 -14.32 -10.80
C PRO A 57 8.93 -15.51 -9.98
N LYS A 58 8.94 -15.42 -8.63
CA LYS A 58 8.52 -16.50 -7.72
C LYS A 58 7.59 -16.05 -6.60
N CYS A 59 7.15 -14.79 -6.64
CA CYS A 59 6.35 -14.23 -5.57
C CYS A 59 5.63 -12.96 -6.02
N ARG A 60 4.65 -12.55 -5.23
CA ARG A 60 4.02 -11.23 -5.30
C ARG A 60 4.43 -10.44 -4.07
N LEU A 61 4.84 -9.18 -4.26
CA LEU A 61 5.09 -8.25 -3.17
C LEU A 61 3.95 -7.23 -3.14
N PHE A 62 3.42 -6.98 -1.95
CA PHE A 62 2.41 -5.96 -1.70
C PHE A 62 2.93 -4.99 -0.66
N LEU A 63 2.79 -3.69 -0.92
CA LEU A 63 2.80 -2.66 0.11
C LEU A 63 1.36 -2.19 0.28
N GLN A 64 0.83 -2.31 1.48
CA GLN A 64 -0.56 -1.99 1.80
C GLN A 64 -0.62 -0.91 2.86
N GLN A 65 -1.53 0.06 2.69
CA GLN A 65 -2.00 0.93 3.76
C GLN A 65 -3.38 0.45 4.22
N LYS A 66 -3.56 0.11 5.49
CA LYS A 66 -4.84 -0.35 6.07
C LYS A 66 -5.44 0.68 7.03
N HIS A 67 -6.71 0.48 7.39
CA HIS A 67 -7.39 1.22 8.46
C HIS A 67 -7.08 0.70 9.88
N GLU A 68 -6.31 -0.38 10.01
CA GLU A 68 -6.28 -1.19 11.23
C GLU A 68 -5.44 -0.61 12.38
N ASP A 69 -4.56 0.35 12.12
CA ASP A 69 -3.69 0.92 13.15
C ASP A 69 -3.47 2.43 12.94
N ARG A 70 -3.58 3.20 14.03
CA ARG A 70 -3.35 4.65 14.06
C ARG A 70 -1.87 5.02 14.23
N GLU A 71 -1.00 4.06 14.49
CA GLU A 71 0.44 4.33 14.63
C GLU A 71 1.26 3.77 13.45
N LEU A 72 0.89 2.60 12.90
CA LEU A 72 1.59 1.94 11.80
C LEU A 72 0.63 1.28 10.80
N PRO A 73 -0.01 2.04 9.91
CA PRO A 73 -1.03 1.50 9.00
C PRO A 73 -0.45 0.68 7.84
N PHE A 74 0.86 0.40 7.81
CA PHE A 74 1.51 -0.23 6.66
C PHE A 74 1.78 -1.70 6.87
N ARG A 75 1.51 -2.51 5.85
CA ARG A 75 1.97 -3.90 5.75
C ARG A 75 2.80 -4.09 4.50
N LEU A 76 3.94 -4.74 4.66
CA LEU A 76 4.73 -5.27 3.56
C LEU A 76 4.51 -6.80 3.52
N CYS A 77 3.83 -7.29 2.49
CA CYS A 77 3.47 -8.70 2.36
C CYS A 77 4.21 -9.32 1.17
N LEU A 78 4.87 -10.46 1.40
CA LEU A 78 5.47 -11.27 0.35
C LEU A 78 4.73 -12.60 0.25
N VAL A 79 4.02 -12.81 -0.85
CA VAL A 79 3.29 -14.05 -1.12
C VAL A 79 4.12 -14.89 -2.07
N VAL A 80 4.74 -15.94 -1.54
CA VAL A 80 5.45 -16.95 -2.35
C VAL A 80 4.43 -17.97 -2.82
N ALA A 81 4.17 -18.00 -4.12
CA ALA A 81 3.42 -19.09 -4.73
C ALA A 81 4.42 -20.19 -5.14
N PRO A 82 4.18 -21.47 -4.80
CA PRO A 82 5.03 -22.59 -5.22
C PRO A 82 5.00 -22.82 -6.74
#